data_AF-A0ABD1Q1D4-F1
#
_entry.id   AF-A0ABD1Q1D4-F1
#
_cell.length_a   1.000
_cell.length_b   1.000
_cell.length_c   1.000
_cell.angle_alpha   90.00
_cell.angle_beta   90.00
_cell.angle_gamma   90.00
#
_symmetry.space_group_name_H-M   'P 1'
#
loop_
_entity.id
_entity.type
_entity.pdbx_description
1 polymer ?
#
loop_
_entity_poly.entity_id
_entity_poly.type
_entity_poly.pdbx_seq_one_letter_code
_entity_poly.pdbx_strand_id
1 'polypeptide(L)'
;MEADLRESDSNLLNMTKQLDNANAAQKVAAEALEAANVEKRRLQEEAKSRDEEISSLRRELANAAEGKRVAEEGKEEVEARLKEVEAKLANAEEDFVANFHNTEAYSNFSDYFARVGQQEVLTALRTDHPDFDVKNLETRFPPPDAEGEEDS
;
A
#
# COMPACT_ATOMS: atom_id res chain seq x y z
N MET A 1 -12.35 74.73 72.42
CA MET A 1 -11.82 75.36 71.18
C MET A 1 -10.47 74.80 70.77
N GLU A 2 -9.39 74.90 71.58
CA GLU A 2 -8.08 74.31 71.20
C GLU A 2 -8.04 72.78 71.19
N ALA A 3 -8.74 72.11 72.13
CA ALA A 3 -8.84 70.65 72.17
C ALA A 3 -9.60 70.09 70.96
N ASP A 4 -10.71 70.74 70.59
CA ASP A 4 -11.55 70.37 69.44
C ASP A 4 -10.80 70.53 68.11
N LEU A 5 -9.95 71.57 68.00
CA LEU A 5 -9.07 71.78 66.85
C LEU A 5 -8.03 70.66 66.72
N ARG A 6 -7.38 70.27 67.82
CA ARG A 6 -6.39 69.17 67.81
C ARG A 6 -7.02 67.82 67.45
N GLU A 7 -8.23 67.56 67.93
CA GLU A 7 -8.98 66.35 67.59
C GLU A 7 -9.38 66.35 66.11
N SER A 8 -9.86 67.48 65.60
CA SER A 8 -10.15 67.67 64.17
C SER A 8 -8.90 67.44 63.30
N ASP A 9 -7.75 67.98 63.67
CA ASP A 9 -6.49 67.79 62.93
C ASP A 9 -6.02 66.33 62.96
N SER A 10 -6.18 65.65 64.11
CA SER A 10 -5.86 64.22 64.23
C SER A 10 -6.78 63.36 63.34
N ASN A 11 -8.07 63.70 63.29
CA ASN A 11 -9.04 63.04 62.43
C ASN A 11 -8.75 63.26 60.94
N LEU A 12 -8.42 64.50 60.55
CA LEU A 12 -8.01 64.82 59.18
C LEU A 12 -6.77 64.03 58.77
N LEU A 13 -5.74 63.98 59.62
CA LEU A 13 -4.53 63.21 59.33
C LEU A 13 -4.81 61.70 59.16
N ASN A 14 -5.69 61.15 60.00
CA ASN A 14 -6.09 59.75 59.88
C ASN A 14 -6.88 59.49 58.59
N MET A 15 -7.81 60.38 58.22
CA MET A 15 -8.55 60.30 56.97
C MET A 15 -7.63 60.40 55.75
N THR A 16 -6.64 61.30 55.76
CA THR A 16 -5.65 61.40 54.68
C THR A 16 -4.87 60.10 54.51
N LYS A 17 -4.38 59.49 55.60
CA LYS A 17 -3.69 58.19 55.53
C LYS A 17 -4.58 57.08 55.00
N GLN A 18 -5.85 57.05 55.39
CA GLN A 18 -6.81 56.07 54.87
C GLN A 18 -7.07 56.26 53.37
N LEU A 19 -7.20 57.51 52.91
CA LEU A 19 -7.35 57.84 51.49
C LEU A 19 -6.11 57.43 50.68
N ASP A 20 -4.90 57.72 51.19
CA ASP A 20 -3.66 57.32 50.52
C ASP A 20 -3.54 55.80 50.39
N ASN A 21 -3.88 55.07 51.45
CA ASN A 21 -3.90 53.60 51.43
C ASN A 21 -4.95 53.05 50.46
N ALA A 22 -6.15 53.64 50.43
CA ALA A 22 -7.21 53.26 49.49
C ALA A 22 -6.78 53.51 48.04
N ASN A 23 -6.16 54.66 47.76
CA ASN A 23 -5.65 55.00 46.43
C ASN A 23 -4.54 54.02 45.99
N ALA A 24 -3.62 53.67 46.89
CA ALA A 24 -2.59 52.68 46.61
C ALA A 24 -3.18 51.29 46.32
N ALA A 25 -4.15 50.85 47.13
CA ALA A 25 -4.83 49.57 46.92
C ALA A 25 -5.62 49.55 45.59
N GLN A 26 -6.30 50.64 45.25
CA GLN A 26 -7.02 50.79 43.99
C GLN A 26 -6.07 50.69 42.79
N LYS A 27 -4.89 51.33 42.88
CA LYS A 27 -3.88 51.25 41.82
C LYS A 27 -3.39 49.81 41.60
N VAL A 28 -3.04 49.10 42.67
CA VAL A 28 -2.61 47.70 42.58
C VAL A 28 -3.72 46.80 42.01
N ALA A 29 -4.97 47.01 42.43
CA ALA A 29 -6.10 46.25 41.91
C ALA A 29 -6.33 46.50 40.41
N ALA A 30 -6.16 47.74 39.95
CA ALA A 30 -6.27 48.10 38.54
C ALA A 30 -5.18 47.42 37.69
N GLU A 31 -3.93 47.47 38.15
CA GLU A 31 -2.79 46.82 37.48
C GLU A 31 -2.97 45.29 37.41
N ALA A 32 -3.42 44.67 38.51
CA ALA A 32 -3.72 43.24 38.53
C ALA A 32 -4.86 42.86 37.57
N LEU A 33 -5.90 43.68 37.49
CA LEU A 33 -7.02 43.46 36.55
C LEU A 33 -6.56 43.61 35.09
N GLU A 34 -5.70 44.57 34.80
CA GLU A 34 -5.13 44.73 33.46
C GLU A 34 -4.29 43.51 33.07
N ALA A 35 -3.38 43.07 33.95
CA ALA A 35 -2.56 41.88 33.72
C ALA A 35 -3.43 40.62 33.50
N ALA A 36 -4.48 40.43 34.32
CA ALA A 36 -5.41 39.32 34.18
C ALA A 36 -6.18 39.37 32.85
N ASN A 37 -6.56 40.57 32.38
CA ASN A 37 -7.25 40.73 31.10
C ASN A 37 -6.32 40.45 29.90
N VAL A 38 -5.04 40.82 30.00
CA VAL A 38 -4.03 40.47 28.98
C VAL A 38 -3.86 38.97 28.90
N GLU A 39 -3.67 38.30 30.05
CA GLU A 39 -3.51 36.85 30.08
C GLU A 39 -4.76 36.12 29.58
N LYS A 40 -5.95 36.60 29.93
CA LYS A 40 -7.21 36.08 29.41
C LYS A 40 -7.28 36.15 27.88
N ARG A 41 -6.86 37.26 27.26
CA ARG A 41 -6.84 37.40 25.80
C ARG A 41 -5.84 36.42 25.17
N ARG A 42 -4.64 36.32 25.75
CA ARG A 42 -3.61 35.37 25.30
C ARG A 42 -4.14 33.93 25.29
N LEU A 43 -4.76 33.49 26.40
CA LEU A 43 -5.36 32.16 26.50
C LEU A 43 -6.51 31.94 25.52
N GLN A 44 -7.31 32.97 25.23
CA GLN A 44 -8.37 32.89 24.23
C GLN A 44 -7.83 32.72 22.81
N GLU A 45 -6.72 33.38 22.47
CA GLU A 45 -6.05 33.22 21.18
C GLU A 45 -5.42 31.83 21.05
N GLU A 46 -4.75 31.34 22.10
CA GLU A 46 -4.21 29.97 22.13
C GLU A 46 -5.31 28.92 21.99
N ALA A 47 -6.45 29.09 22.66
CA ALA A 47 -7.58 28.18 22.54
C ALA A 47 -8.12 28.13 21.10
N LYS A 48 -8.29 29.29 20.44
CA LYS A 48 -8.71 29.35 19.03
C LYS A 48 -7.72 28.67 18.10
N SER A 49 -6.43 28.94 18.27
CA SER A 49 -5.38 28.31 17.47
C SER A 49 -5.38 26.79 17.63
N ARG A 50 -5.56 26.29 18.85
CA ARG A 50 -5.67 24.84 19.11
C ARG A 50 -6.94 24.24 18.49
N ASP A 51 -8.06 24.94 18.52
CA ASP A 51 -9.30 24.47 17.88
C ASP A 51 -9.16 24.37 16.36
N GLU A 52 -8.44 25.30 15.74
CA GLU A 52 -8.10 25.24 14.31
C GLU A 52 -7.19 24.05 14.00
N GLU A 53 -6.15 23.82 14.82
CA GLU A 53 -5.25 22.67 14.68
C GLU A 53 -6.00 21.34 14.82
N ILE A 54 -6.84 21.19 15.85
CA ILE A 54 -7.69 20.01 16.06
C ILE A 54 -8.60 19.78 14.84
N SER A 55 -9.16 20.86 14.28
CA SER A 55 -10.01 20.76 13.09
C SER A 55 -9.24 20.29 11.86
N SER A 56 -8.01 20.77 11.68
CA SER A 56 -7.11 20.30 10.61
C SER A 56 -6.78 18.82 10.76
N LEU A 57 -6.34 18.41 11.96
CA LEU A 57 -5.99 17.02 12.27
C LEU A 57 -7.17 16.06 12.08
N ARG A 58 -8.38 16.48 12.44
CA ARG A 58 -9.60 15.69 12.18
C ARG A 58 -9.86 15.47 10.69
N ARG A 59 -9.60 16.48 9.86
CA ARG A 59 -9.72 16.35 8.39
C ARG A 59 -8.67 15.42 7.83
N GLU A 60 -7.42 15.53 8.27
CA GLU A 60 -6.35 14.64 7.86
C GLU A 60 -6.65 13.19 8.26
N LEU A 61 -7.15 12.96 9.47
CA LEU A 61 -7.55 11.63 9.94
C LEU A 61 -8.68 11.03 9.08
N ALA A 62 -9.67 11.85 8.70
CA ALA A 62 -10.76 11.41 7.82
C ALA A 62 -10.24 11.02 6.44
N ASN A 63 -9.34 11.83 5.86
CA ASN A 63 -8.72 11.52 4.57
C ASN A 63 -7.86 10.25 4.63
N ALA A 64 -7.12 10.04 5.72
CA ALA A 64 -6.32 8.84 5.91
C ALA A 64 -7.20 7.58 6.06
N ALA A 65 -8.32 7.70 6.78
CA ALA A 65 -9.29 6.61 6.91
C ALA A 65 -9.92 6.23 5.55
N GLU A 66 -10.25 7.23 4.74
CA GLU A 66 -10.78 7.00 3.39
C GLU A 66 -9.73 6.38 2.47
N GLY A 67 -8.48 6.88 2.50
CA GLY A 67 -7.38 6.28 1.74
C GLY A 67 -7.13 4.81 2.13
N LYS A 68 -7.24 4.49 3.42
CA LYS A 68 -7.17 3.10 3.91
C LYS A 68 -8.32 2.25 3.35
N ARG A 69 -9.56 2.74 3.38
CA ARG A 69 -10.74 2.03 2.85
C ARG A 69 -10.56 1.70 1.36
N VAL A 70 -10.15 2.67 0.56
CA VAL A 70 -9.91 2.49 -0.89
C VAL A 70 -8.80 1.46 -1.13
N ALA A 71 -7.73 1.48 -0.33
CA ALA A 71 -6.66 0.49 -0.45
C ALA A 71 -7.12 -0.94 -0.10
N GLU A 72 -8.00 -1.08 0.91
CA GLU A 72 -8.59 -2.36 1.27
C GLU A 72 -9.50 -2.90 0.16
N GLU A 73 -10.36 -2.05 -0.43
CA GLU A 73 -11.20 -2.41 -1.58
C GLU A 73 -10.37 -2.81 -2.81
N GLY A 74 -9.32 -2.05 -3.11
CA GLY A 74 -8.40 -2.37 -4.21
C GLY A 74 -7.68 -3.70 -3.99
N LYS A 75 -7.33 -4.03 -2.74
CA LYS A 75 -6.74 -5.33 -2.39
C LYS A 75 -7.74 -6.47 -2.64
N GLU A 76 -8.98 -6.33 -2.22
CA GLU A 76 -10.02 -7.34 -2.44
C GLU A 76 -10.28 -7.58 -3.93
N GLU A 77 -10.30 -6.53 -4.75
CA GLU A 77 -10.44 -6.63 -6.21
C GLU A 77 -9.28 -7.43 -6.83
N VAL A 78 -8.04 -7.11 -6.44
CA VAL A 78 -6.85 -7.81 -6.94
C VAL A 78 -6.87 -9.29 -6.55
N GLU A 79 -7.25 -9.61 -5.32
CA GLU A 79 -7.37 -11.00 -4.86
C GLU A 79 -8.45 -11.77 -5.64
N ALA A 80 -9.59 -11.14 -5.96
CA ALA A 80 -10.63 -11.74 -6.78
C ALA A 80 -10.15 -12.03 -8.21
N ARG A 81 -9.45 -11.06 -8.83
CA ARG A 81 -8.89 -11.22 -10.17
C ARG A 81 -7.80 -12.28 -10.23
N LEU A 82 -6.98 -12.39 -9.19
CA LEU A 82 -5.95 -13.42 -9.11
C LEU A 82 -6.58 -14.82 -9.11
N LYS A 83 -7.61 -15.05 -8.29
CA LYS A 83 -8.35 -16.33 -8.28
C LYS A 83 -8.97 -16.67 -9.63
N GLU A 84 -9.50 -15.66 -10.34
CA GLU A 84 -10.04 -15.86 -11.68
C GLU A 84 -8.96 -16.26 -12.69
N VAL A 85 -7.79 -15.63 -12.64
CA VAL A 85 -6.65 -15.97 -13.50
C VAL A 85 -6.13 -17.37 -13.20
N GLU A 86 -5.98 -17.73 -11.92
CA GLU A 86 -5.56 -19.07 -11.50
C GLU A 86 -6.55 -20.14 -12.01
N ALA A 87 -7.85 -19.89 -11.90
CA ALA A 87 -8.88 -20.81 -12.42
C ALA A 87 -8.80 -20.95 -13.94
N LYS A 88 -8.59 -19.84 -14.67
CA LYS A 88 -8.42 -19.87 -16.13
C LYS A 88 -7.16 -20.63 -16.54
N LEU A 89 -6.06 -20.44 -15.81
CA LEU A 89 -4.81 -21.15 -16.07
C LEU A 89 -5.00 -22.66 -15.84
N ALA A 90 -5.58 -23.06 -14.71
CA ALA A 90 -5.85 -24.46 -14.42
C ALA A 90 -6.72 -25.12 -15.51
N ASN A 91 -7.78 -24.43 -15.95
CA ASN A 91 -8.63 -24.93 -17.04
C ASN A 91 -7.86 -25.03 -18.38
N ALA A 92 -6.99 -24.05 -18.69
CA ALA A 92 -6.19 -24.08 -19.91
C ALA A 92 -5.14 -25.20 -19.88
N GLU A 93 -4.55 -25.49 -18.72
CA GLU A 93 -3.65 -26.63 -18.54
C GLU A 93 -4.37 -27.95 -18.73
N GLU A 94 -5.56 -28.11 -18.13
CA GLU A 94 -6.39 -29.30 -18.30
C GLU A 94 -6.80 -29.51 -19.76
N ASP A 95 -7.24 -28.43 -20.43
CA ASP A 95 -7.60 -28.46 -21.86
C ASP A 95 -6.39 -28.82 -22.74
N PHE A 96 -5.22 -28.24 -22.47
CA PHE A 96 -4.00 -28.55 -23.20
C PHE A 96 -3.61 -30.02 -23.05
N VAL A 97 -3.63 -30.57 -21.83
CA VAL A 97 -3.29 -31.98 -21.59
C VAL A 97 -4.30 -32.91 -22.26
N ALA A 98 -5.60 -32.63 -22.12
CA ALA A 98 -6.65 -33.42 -22.74
C ALA A 98 -6.53 -33.45 -24.27
N ASN A 99 -6.14 -32.32 -24.86
CA ASN A 99 -6.05 -32.15 -26.32
C ASN A 99 -4.62 -32.22 -26.86
N PHE A 100 -3.64 -32.62 -26.05
CA PHE A 100 -2.23 -32.62 -26.46
C PHE A 100 -2.00 -33.38 -27.76
N HIS A 101 -2.66 -34.52 -27.91
CA HIS A 101 -2.60 -35.37 -29.11
C HIS A 101 -3.07 -34.70 -30.41
N ASN A 102 -3.82 -33.60 -30.30
CA ASN A 102 -4.30 -32.80 -31.45
C ASN A 102 -3.40 -31.59 -31.73
N THR A 103 -2.25 -31.47 -31.05
CA THR A 103 -1.33 -30.35 -31.23
C THR A 103 -0.22 -30.69 -32.22
N GLU A 104 0.30 -29.67 -32.89
CA GLU A 104 1.50 -29.78 -33.72
C GLU A 104 2.71 -30.30 -32.92
N ALA A 105 2.80 -29.91 -31.64
CA ALA A 105 3.83 -30.42 -30.73
C ALA A 105 3.76 -31.94 -30.56
N TYR A 106 2.56 -32.52 -30.45
CA TYR A 106 2.40 -33.97 -30.42
C TYR A 106 2.71 -34.62 -31.75
N SER A 107 2.32 -34.01 -32.88
CA SER A 107 2.68 -34.53 -34.21
C SER A 107 4.20 -34.64 -34.34
N ASN A 108 4.92 -33.55 -34.02
CA ASN A 108 6.38 -33.51 -34.07
C ASN A 108 7.02 -34.53 -33.11
N PHE A 109 6.50 -34.63 -31.88
CA PHE A 109 6.93 -35.63 -30.90
C PHE A 109 6.73 -37.07 -31.42
N SER A 110 5.53 -37.38 -31.92
CA SER A 110 5.16 -38.70 -32.43
C SER A 110 6.01 -39.10 -33.63
N ASP A 111 6.21 -38.19 -34.58
CA ASP A 111 7.00 -38.43 -35.79
C ASP A 111 8.47 -38.70 -35.46
N TYR A 112 9.05 -37.94 -34.51
CA TYR A 112 10.41 -38.17 -34.05
C TYR A 112 10.58 -39.59 -33.48
N PHE A 113 9.72 -40.00 -32.54
CA PHE A 113 9.83 -41.32 -31.91
C PHE A 113 9.49 -42.47 -32.87
N ALA A 114 8.59 -42.24 -33.84
CA ALA A 114 8.35 -43.21 -34.90
C ALA A 114 9.62 -43.45 -35.73
N ARG A 115 10.39 -42.40 -36.07
CA ARG A 115 11.68 -42.52 -36.77
C ARG A 115 12.73 -43.22 -35.91
N VAL A 116 12.82 -42.91 -34.61
CA VAL A 116 13.73 -43.63 -33.68
C VAL A 116 13.42 -45.13 -33.67
N GLY A 117 12.16 -45.52 -33.48
CA GLY A 117 11.76 -46.92 -33.48
C GLY A 117 12.03 -47.63 -34.81
N GLN A 118 11.84 -46.94 -35.95
CA GLN A 118 12.21 -47.47 -37.26
C GLN A 118 13.73 -47.75 -37.35
N GLN A 119 14.58 -46.87 -36.82
CA GLN A 119 16.03 -47.10 -36.79
C GLN A 119 16.44 -48.28 -35.90
N GLU A 120 15.78 -48.46 -34.76
CA GLU A 120 16.01 -49.61 -33.89
C GLU A 120 15.70 -50.93 -34.62
N VAL A 121 14.58 -50.98 -35.34
CA VAL A 121 14.20 -52.16 -36.15
C VAL A 121 15.19 -52.42 -37.28
N LEU A 122 15.63 -51.39 -38.00
CA LEU A 122 16.64 -51.53 -39.06
C LEU A 122 17.97 -52.04 -38.50
N THR A 123 18.36 -51.56 -37.32
CA THR A 123 19.57 -52.01 -36.63
C THR A 123 19.46 -53.49 -36.27
N ALA A 124 18.33 -53.91 -35.67
CA ALA A 124 18.10 -55.31 -35.33
C ALA A 124 18.10 -56.23 -36.57
N LEU A 125 17.45 -55.82 -37.66
CA LEU A 125 17.45 -56.57 -38.92
C LEU A 125 18.87 -56.79 -39.46
N ARG A 126 19.73 -55.78 -39.41
CA ARG A 126 21.12 -55.89 -39.85
C ARG A 126 21.92 -56.87 -38.98
N THR A 127 21.65 -56.89 -37.68
CA THR A 127 22.34 -57.76 -36.72
C THR A 127 21.88 -59.21 -36.83
N ASP A 128 20.57 -59.45 -36.86
CA ASP A 128 19.99 -60.79 -36.78
C ASP A 128 19.85 -61.46 -38.15
N HIS A 129 19.78 -60.66 -39.22
CA HIS A 129 19.62 -61.12 -40.60
C HIS A 129 20.62 -60.44 -41.54
N PRO A 130 21.93 -60.74 -41.43
CA PRO A 130 22.99 -60.03 -42.16
C PRO A 130 22.92 -60.19 -43.69
N ASP A 131 22.27 -61.26 -44.18
CA ASP A 131 22.09 -61.52 -45.61
C ASP A 131 20.89 -60.77 -46.22
N PHE A 132 20.07 -60.11 -45.38
CA PHE A 132 18.94 -59.32 -45.83
C PHE A 132 19.37 -57.89 -46.18
N ASP A 133 19.19 -57.48 -47.44
CA ASP A 133 19.56 -56.14 -47.89
C ASP A 133 18.56 -55.08 -47.38
N VAL A 134 18.96 -54.35 -46.34
CA VAL A 134 18.17 -53.29 -45.70
C VAL A 134 18.33 -51.91 -46.37
N LYS A 135 19.20 -51.74 -47.37
CA LYS A 135 19.50 -50.41 -47.95
C LYS A 135 18.27 -49.67 -48.46
N ASN A 136 17.36 -50.39 -49.14
CA ASN A 136 16.11 -49.81 -49.63
C ASN A 136 15.19 -49.34 -48.48
N LEU A 137 15.27 -49.99 -47.31
CA LEU A 137 14.50 -49.59 -46.13
C LEU A 137 15.15 -48.40 -45.43
N GLU A 138 16.47 -48.31 -45.39
CA GLU A 138 17.21 -47.17 -44.84
C GLU A 138 16.96 -45.87 -45.61
N THR A 139 16.87 -45.95 -46.95
CA THR A 139 16.50 -44.78 -47.77
C THR A 139 15.06 -44.33 -47.50
N ARG A 140 14.16 -45.28 -47.20
CA ARG A 140 12.74 -45.01 -46.97
C ARG A 140 12.45 -44.56 -45.54
N PHE A 141 13.30 -44.93 -44.59
CA PHE A 141 13.19 -44.57 -43.17
C PHE A 141 14.52 -43.94 -42.74
N PRO A 142 14.72 -42.64 -43.02
CA PRO A 142 15.93 -41.94 -42.64
C PRO A 142 16.01 -41.72 -41.12
N PRO A 143 17.21 -41.47 -40.57
CA PRO A 143 17.37 -41.17 -39.16
C PRO A 143 16.67 -39.87 -38.75
N PRO A 144 16.28 -39.73 -37.47
CA PRO A 144 15.47 -38.60 -37.01
C PRO A 144 16.09 -37.22 -37.25
N ASP A 145 17.42 -37.13 -37.22
CA ASP A 145 18.18 -35.89 -37.41
C ASP A 145 18.65 -35.68 -38.86
N ALA A 146 18.22 -36.53 -39.80
CA ALA A 146 18.40 -36.25 -41.21
C ALA A 146 17.43 -35.11 -41.58
N GLU A 147 17.89 -33.87 -41.47
CA GLU A 147 17.15 -32.70 -41.94
C GLU A 147 16.67 -32.94 -43.38
N GLY A 148 15.41 -32.58 -43.64
CA GLY A 148 14.88 -32.62 -44.99
C GLY A 148 15.71 -31.69 -45.88
N GLU A 149 16.38 -32.27 -46.86
CA GLU A 149 16.56 -31.58 -48.13
C GLU A 149 15.15 -31.37 -48.71
N GLU A 150 14.48 -30.30 -48.27
CA GLU A 150 13.35 -29.76 -49.01
C GLU A 150 13.92 -29.23 -50.33
N ASP A 151 13.72 -30.01 -51.39
CA ASP A 151 14.02 -29.65 -52.77
C ASP A 151 13.53 -28.21 -53.06
N SER A 152 14.49 -27.35 -53.40
CA SER A 152 14.28 -25.99 -53.94
C SER A 152 13.77 -26.00 -55.37
#